data_AF-A0A931PGH1-F1
#
_entry.id   AF-A0A931PGH1-F1
#
_cell.length_a   1.000
_cell.length_b   1.000
_cell.length_c   1.000
_cell.angle_alpha   90.00
_cell.angle_beta   90.00
_cell.angle_gamma   90.00
#
_symmetry.space_group_name_H-M   'P 1'
#
loop_
_entity.id
_entity.type
_entity.pdbx_description
1 polymer ?
#
loop_
_entity_poly.entity_id
_entity_poly.type
_entity_poly.pdbx_seq_one_letter_code
_entity_poly.pdbx_strand_id
1 'polypeptide(L)'
;MKIFASHSSTQKLFVREFLSLCPSSIDFWVDEKSINAGDDILTKIDEALSGDLDFVALFVEEHSARSSWVAYEVSRALEREKELGRPILIPIVLSEVGWNSLRDVLGPNRKYIKCFDQLDDSIRMAAARFTESIFDWLISKTNGEKRDKDAPATGKLKDAEAVFKKLAAVLKSEIHAFRRQNPITVEELLEKLNASRPGLFSGVEELNHAISELFGKGYMSGYYYDGEIIFLAYEKFFQKREVEDSVKAKIARIAVSLLEDDMKVAIDGGSTTYAAAEEVAKLITAGAISGLEIFTNSIPVAGVILNALNDLNLGDRDSTCTVTMMGGKCRHNSMCTLLEENSAIGFTEAFPGLGGGVDISFMGTSGITENKGFGITHRFELPAKTGFCRAARQVIVLCDKSKFETNQPRMFAEFSERITVITERASEPSVDRLRASSESFGHMKVVYCD
;
A
#
# COMPACT_ATOMS: atom_id res chain seq x y z
N MET A 1 8.26 11.12 23.45
CA MET A 1 7.51 12.20 24.16
C MET A 1 6.85 11.58 25.36
N LYS A 2 6.96 12.17 26.55
CA LYS A 2 6.37 11.62 27.77
C LYS A 2 5.09 12.35 28.14
N ILE A 3 4.00 11.61 28.28
CA ILE A 3 2.68 12.16 28.61
C ILE A 3 2.10 11.45 29.82
N PHE A 4 1.63 12.22 30.79
CA PHE A 4 0.87 11.69 31.92
C PHE A 4 -0.61 11.59 31.57
N ALA A 5 -1.23 10.42 31.78
CA ALA A 5 -2.65 10.19 31.56
C ALA A 5 -3.43 10.20 32.89
N SER A 6 -3.95 11.36 33.27
CA SER A 6 -4.79 11.56 34.45
C SER A 6 -6.23 11.13 34.17
N HIS A 7 -6.73 10.16 34.93
CA HIS A 7 -8.04 9.56 34.73
C HIS A 7 -8.62 9.01 36.05
N SER A 8 -9.93 8.80 36.10
CA SER A 8 -10.57 8.12 37.23
C SER A 8 -10.42 6.60 37.11
N SER A 9 -10.42 5.90 38.24
CA SER A 9 -10.33 4.42 38.27
C SER A 9 -11.47 3.73 37.50
N THR A 10 -12.61 4.39 37.34
CA THR A 10 -13.78 3.94 36.57
C THR A 10 -13.55 3.96 35.05
N GLN A 11 -12.54 4.67 34.56
CA GLN A 11 -12.26 4.86 33.12
C GLN A 11 -11.13 3.99 32.58
N LYS A 12 -10.57 3.09 33.39
CA LYS A 12 -9.35 2.35 33.09
C LYS A 12 -9.36 1.63 31.73
N LEU A 13 -10.47 0.97 31.39
CA LEU A 13 -10.59 0.25 30.11
C LEU A 13 -10.57 1.20 28.92
N PHE A 14 -11.36 2.27 28.99
CA PHE A 14 -11.41 3.33 27.99
C PHE A 14 -10.02 3.96 27.77
N VAL A 15 -9.35 4.35 28.86
CA VAL A 15 -8.04 4.99 28.78
C VAL A 15 -7.02 4.03 28.19
N ARG A 16 -7.00 2.75 28.59
CA ARG A 16 -6.10 1.76 27.99
C ARG A 16 -6.34 1.61 26.48
N GLU A 17 -7.59 1.56 26.06
CA GLU A 17 -7.93 1.46 24.63
C GLU A 17 -7.51 2.73 23.87
N PHE A 18 -7.86 3.91 24.37
CA PHE A 18 -7.47 5.19 23.81
C PHE A 18 -5.94 5.31 23.65
N LEU A 19 -5.19 4.94 24.70
CA LEU A 19 -3.74 4.99 24.69
C LEU A 19 -3.14 3.97 23.72
N SER A 20 -3.76 2.79 23.56
CA SER A 20 -3.29 1.76 22.61
C SER A 20 -3.41 2.19 21.13
N LEU A 21 -4.27 3.16 20.86
CA LEU A 21 -4.50 3.73 19.53
C LEU A 21 -3.55 4.89 19.21
N CYS A 22 -2.81 5.39 20.21
CA CYS A 22 -1.82 6.45 20.03
C CYS A 22 -0.47 5.85 19.53
N PRO A 23 0.36 6.63 18.80
CA PRO A 23 1.65 6.15 18.30
C PRO A 23 2.61 5.72 19.42
N SER A 24 3.43 4.69 19.16
CA SER A 24 4.44 4.20 20.11
C SER A 24 5.55 5.19 20.45
N SER A 25 5.67 6.30 19.72
CA SER A 25 6.57 7.42 20.03
C SER A 25 6.11 8.27 21.23
N ILE A 26 4.87 8.08 21.67
CA ILE A 26 4.32 8.68 22.89
C ILE A 26 4.42 7.64 24.01
N ASP A 27 5.28 7.93 24.98
CA ASP A 27 5.44 7.16 26.20
C ASP A 27 4.42 7.66 27.22
N PHE A 28 3.38 6.86 27.45
CA PHE A 28 2.33 7.20 28.40
C PHE A 28 2.61 6.64 29.78
N TRP A 29 2.65 7.53 30.76
CA TRP A 29 2.65 7.16 32.16
C TRP A 29 1.20 7.11 32.68
N VAL A 30 0.79 5.94 33.16
CA VAL A 30 -0.57 5.64 33.64
C VAL A 30 -0.44 5.16 35.08
N ASP A 31 -1.32 5.65 35.96
CA ASP A 31 -1.31 5.56 37.43
C ASP A 31 -1.41 4.13 38.05
N GLU A 32 -0.82 3.11 37.44
CA GLU A 32 -0.81 1.74 37.99
C GLU A 32 0.56 1.05 37.96
N LYS A 33 1.55 1.56 37.22
CA LYS A 33 2.82 0.83 37.06
C LYS A 33 3.94 1.27 38.02
N SER A 34 3.68 2.13 38.99
CA SER A 34 4.74 2.67 39.86
C SER A 34 4.29 3.05 41.28
N ILE A 35 3.26 2.41 41.82
CA ILE A 35 2.81 2.65 43.20
C ILE A 35 2.73 1.31 43.92
N ASN A 36 3.61 1.09 44.88
CA ASN A 36 3.54 -0.05 45.79
C ASN A 36 2.57 0.26 46.92
N ALA A 37 2.00 -0.78 47.54
CA ALA A 37 1.16 -0.60 48.73
C ALA A 37 1.99 0.04 49.86
N GLY A 38 1.65 1.27 50.24
CA GLY A 38 2.35 2.07 51.27
C GLY A 38 3.02 3.35 50.77
N ASP A 39 3.06 3.58 49.46
CA ASP A 39 3.60 4.82 48.89
C ASP A 39 2.64 6.01 49.08
N ASP A 40 3.19 7.19 49.39
CA ASP A 40 2.43 8.44 49.38
C ASP A 40 2.18 8.90 47.94
N ILE A 41 0.94 8.69 47.49
CA ILE A 41 0.47 8.96 46.13
C ILE A 41 0.71 10.43 45.73
N LEU A 42 0.62 11.37 46.68
CA LEU A 42 0.83 12.81 46.41
C LEU A 42 2.30 13.10 46.03
N THR A 43 3.24 12.44 46.71
CA THR A 43 4.67 12.59 46.44
C THR A 43 5.05 12.00 45.08
N LYS A 44 4.42 10.91 44.64
CA LYS A 44 4.68 10.28 43.33
C LYS A 44 4.13 11.08 42.15
N ILE A 45 2.99 11.74 42.32
CA ILE A 45 2.43 12.67 41.33
C ILE A 45 3.32 13.91 41.22
N ASP A 46 3.82 14.44 42.34
CA ASP A 46 4.77 15.54 42.33
C ASP A 46 6.09 15.14 41.66
N GLU A 47 6.63 13.95 41.90
CA GLU A 47 7.81 13.39 41.19
C GLU A 47 7.55 13.22 39.68
N ALA A 48 6.36 12.79 39.28
CA ALA A 48 5.98 12.67 37.88
C ALA A 48 5.89 14.04 37.19
N LEU A 49 5.20 15.00 37.81
CA LEU A 49 5.02 16.37 37.29
C LEU A 49 6.29 17.23 37.33
N SER A 50 7.26 16.89 38.19
CA SER A 50 8.57 17.57 38.28
C SER A 50 9.64 16.96 37.36
N GLY A 51 9.36 15.82 36.71
CA GLY A 51 10.25 15.20 35.71
C GLY A 51 10.13 15.79 34.29
N ASP A 52 10.81 15.17 33.32
CA ASP A 52 10.77 15.50 31.87
C ASP A 52 9.41 15.13 31.23
N LEU A 53 8.29 15.64 31.75
CA LEU A 53 6.96 15.49 31.14
C LEU A 53 6.71 16.59 30.11
N ASP A 54 6.28 16.18 28.93
CA ASP A 54 5.97 17.10 27.83
C ASP A 54 4.54 17.65 27.92
N PHE A 55 3.58 16.77 28.28
CA PHE A 55 2.14 17.07 28.35
C PHE A 55 1.41 16.24 29.43
N VAL A 56 0.22 16.71 29.81
CA VAL A 56 -0.76 16.01 30.65
C VAL A 56 -2.05 15.82 29.86
N ALA A 57 -2.46 14.57 29.66
CA ALA A 57 -3.75 14.19 29.09
C ALA A 57 -4.77 13.99 30.23
N LEU A 58 -5.75 14.88 30.33
CA LEU A 58 -6.76 14.86 31.40
C LEU A 58 -8.08 14.30 30.87
N PHE A 59 -8.50 13.14 31.36
CA PHE A 59 -9.78 12.53 30.99
C PHE A 59 -10.90 13.03 31.90
N VAL A 60 -11.88 13.74 31.32
CA VAL A 60 -12.92 14.48 32.06
C VAL A 60 -14.30 13.83 31.91
N GLU A 61 -14.82 13.28 33.00
CA GLU A 61 -16.20 12.82 33.18
C GLU A 61 -16.89 13.42 34.41
N GLU A 62 -18.17 13.08 34.63
CA GLU A 62 -18.98 13.58 35.75
C GLU A 62 -18.38 13.24 37.14
N HIS A 63 -17.86 12.02 37.34
CA HIS A 63 -17.24 11.61 38.60
C HIS A 63 -15.85 12.21 38.81
N SER A 64 -15.02 12.30 37.76
CA SER A 64 -13.69 12.93 37.84
C SER A 64 -13.77 14.39 38.26
N ALA A 65 -14.79 15.13 37.80
CA ALA A 65 -14.96 16.55 38.10
C ALA A 65 -15.36 16.85 39.56
N ARG A 66 -15.87 15.85 40.30
CA ARG A 66 -16.25 15.98 41.71
C ARG A 66 -15.17 15.47 42.67
N SER A 67 -14.07 14.93 42.16
CA SER A 67 -12.99 14.39 42.97
C SER A 67 -12.05 15.50 43.45
N SER A 68 -11.85 15.59 44.76
CA SER A 68 -10.84 16.48 45.37
C SER A 68 -9.42 16.21 44.85
N TRP A 69 -9.17 15.00 44.33
CA TRP A 69 -7.91 14.58 43.73
C TRP A 69 -7.68 15.19 42.34
N VAL A 70 -8.68 15.19 41.45
CA VAL A 70 -8.57 15.77 40.10
C VAL A 70 -8.41 17.30 40.17
N ALA A 71 -9.07 17.94 41.13
CA ALA A 71 -8.91 19.39 41.37
C ALA A 71 -7.46 19.77 41.73
N TYR A 72 -6.78 18.92 42.51
CA TYR A 72 -5.37 19.09 42.86
C TYR A 72 -4.45 18.86 41.65
N GLU A 73 -4.65 17.80 40.88
CA GLU A 73 -3.86 17.55 39.66
C GLU A 73 -4.00 18.68 38.63
N VAL A 74 -5.23 19.18 38.43
CA VAL A 74 -5.52 20.30 37.56
C VAL A 74 -4.83 21.57 38.05
N SER A 75 -4.88 21.90 39.34
CA SER A 75 -4.23 23.10 39.85
C SER A 75 -2.70 23.05 39.68
N ARG A 76 -2.09 21.88 39.92
CA ARG A 76 -0.63 21.68 39.74
C ARG A 76 -0.22 21.78 38.28
N ALA A 77 -0.97 21.18 37.36
CA ALA A 77 -0.71 21.30 35.93
C ALA A 77 -0.81 22.76 35.46
N LEU A 78 -1.79 23.53 35.97
CA LEU A 78 -1.96 24.96 35.64
C LEU A 78 -0.84 25.84 36.24
N GLU A 79 -0.36 25.54 37.44
CA GLU A 79 0.84 26.19 38.00
C GLU A 79 2.06 25.95 37.09
N ARG A 80 2.24 24.71 36.64
CA ARG A 80 3.35 24.34 35.75
C ARG A 80 3.24 24.99 34.37
N GLU A 81 2.03 25.17 33.82
CA GLU A 81 1.82 25.94 32.58
C GLU A 81 2.30 27.40 32.72
N LYS A 82 2.07 28.02 33.88
CA LYS A 82 2.54 29.39 34.16
C LYS A 82 4.06 29.46 34.24
N GLU A 83 4.70 28.48 34.88
CA GLU A 83 6.16 28.40 34.97
C GLU A 83 6.82 28.20 33.59
N LEU A 84 6.27 27.30 32.77
CA LEU A 84 6.82 26.99 31.45
C LEU A 84 6.45 28.01 30.38
N GLY A 85 5.50 28.92 30.66
CA GLY A 85 4.97 29.88 29.70
C GLY A 85 4.30 29.23 28.49
N ARG A 86 3.80 27.98 28.63
CA ARG A 86 3.14 27.24 27.55
C ARG A 86 2.03 26.34 28.11
N PRO A 87 0.97 26.06 27.31
CA PRO A 87 0.00 25.04 27.69
C PRO A 87 0.64 23.66 27.65
N ILE A 88 0.32 22.83 28.66
CA ILE A 88 0.76 21.44 28.79
C ILE A 88 -0.43 20.51 29.06
N LEU A 89 -1.56 21.04 29.54
CA LEU A 89 -2.74 20.27 29.87
C LEU A 89 -3.72 20.21 28.69
N ILE A 90 -4.00 18.98 28.24
CA ILE A 90 -4.89 18.65 27.12
C ILE A 90 -6.14 17.93 27.68
N PRO A 91 -7.31 18.59 27.72
CA PRO A 91 -8.53 17.95 28.20
C PRO A 91 -9.14 17.02 27.14
N ILE A 92 -9.49 15.79 27.54
CA ILE A 92 -10.23 14.79 26.78
C ILE A 92 -11.57 14.61 27.49
N VAL A 93 -12.62 15.21 26.95
CA VAL A 93 -13.94 15.27 27.58
C VAL A 93 -14.81 14.10 27.17
N LEU A 94 -15.16 13.30 28.18
CA LEU A 94 -16.00 12.12 28.10
C LEU A 94 -17.46 12.40 28.46
N SER A 95 -17.74 13.46 29.21
CA SER A 95 -19.11 13.93 29.44
C SER A 95 -19.23 15.45 29.48
N GLU A 96 -20.34 15.95 28.95
CA GLU A 96 -20.65 17.39 28.95
C GLU A 96 -20.81 17.94 30.37
N VAL A 97 -21.41 17.14 31.27
CA VAL A 97 -21.54 17.46 32.70
C VAL A 97 -20.17 17.61 33.37
N GLY A 98 -19.23 16.71 33.06
CA GLY A 98 -17.86 16.78 33.57
C GLY A 98 -17.13 18.04 33.10
N TRP A 99 -17.24 18.38 31.81
CA TRP A 99 -16.63 19.60 31.27
C TRP A 99 -17.20 20.86 31.91
N ASN A 100 -18.52 20.99 32.00
CA ASN A 100 -19.15 22.17 32.58
C ASN A 100 -18.73 22.41 34.05
N SER A 101 -18.39 21.34 34.77
CA SER A 101 -17.93 21.42 36.16
C SER A 101 -16.48 21.91 36.30
N LEU A 102 -15.62 21.65 35.31
CA LEU A 102 -14.19 22.02 35.33
C LEU A 102 -13.84 23.21 34.43
N ARG A 103 -14.76 23.63 33.56
CA ARG A 103 -14.54 24.66 32.53
C ARG A 103 -14.04 25.99 33.11
N ASP A 104 -14.61 26.43 34.23
CA ASP A 104 -14.22 27.69 34.87
C ASP A 104 -12.81 27.63 35.47
N VAL A 105 -12.39 26.45 35.92
CA VAL A 105 -11.06 26.20 36.49
C VAL A 105 -10.00 26.06 35.40
N LEU A 106 -10.30 25.30 34.34
CA LEU A 106 -9.38 25.04 33.21
C LEU A 106 -9.24 26.23 32.25
N GLY A 107 -10.19 27.17 32.33
CA GLY A 107 -10.32 28.32 31.45
C GLY A 107 -11.43 28.09 30.41
N PRO A 108 -12.43 28.99 30.32
CA PRO A 108 -13.66 28.75 29.55
C PRO A 108 -13.48 28.69 28.04
N ASN A 109 -12.31 29.13 27.55
CA ASN A 109 -11.94 29.17 26.14
C ASN A 109 -10.85 28.12 25.78
N ARG A 110 -10.52 27.20 26.70
CA ARG A 110 -9.55 26.15 26.43
C ARG A 110 -10.14 25.13 25.43
N LYS A 111 -9.37 24.83 24.38
CA LYS A 111 -9.73 23.79 23.41
C LYS A 111 -9.61 22.41 24.07
N TYR A 112 -10.58 21.54 23.84
CA TYR A 112 -10.61 20.18 24.37
C TYR A 112 -10.96 19.18 23.26
N ILE A 113 -10.71 17.91 23.52
CA ILE A 113 -11.03 16.80 22.62
C ILE A 113 -12.30 16.14 23.13
N LYS A 114 -13.32 16.06 22.28
CA LYS A 114 -14.62 15.49 22.62
C LYS A 114 -14.68 13.99 22.30
N CYS A 115 -15.14 13.19 23.25
CA CYS A 115 -15.43 11.76 23.10
C CYS A 115 -16.60 11.35 24.02
N PHE A 116 -17.83 11.75 23.70
CA PHE A 116 -18.99 11.59 24.60
C PHE A 116 -19.62 10.21 24.57
N ASP A 117 -19.45 9.50 23.45
CA ASP A 117 -19.90 8.13 23.26
C ASP A 117 -18.68 7.20 23.36
N GLN A 118 -18.75 6.20 24.23
CA GLN A 118 -17.69 5.19 24.42
C GLN A 118 -17.71 4.12 23.32
N LEU A 119 -18.03 4.52 22.09
CA LEU A 119 -18.02 3.65 20.92
C LEU A 119 -16.60 3.60 20.34
N ASP A 120 -16.17 2.44 19.86
CA ASP A 120 -14.81 2.20 19.32
C ASP A 120 -14.38 3.27 18.29
N ASP A 121 -15.29 3.66 17.39
CA ASP A 121 -15.01 4.67 16.37
C ASP A 121 -14.74 6.05 16.98
N SER A 122 -15.50 6.43 18.00
CA SER A 122 -15.32 7.71 18.72
C SER A 122 -14.02 7.74 19.52
N ILE A 123 -13.64 6.60 20.12
CA ILE A 123 -12.36 6.45 20.82
C ILE A 123 -11.20 6.62 19.83
N ARG A 124 -11.26 5.96 18.67
CA ARG A 124 -10.27 6.11 17.59
C ARG A 124 -10.17 7.55 17.10
N MET A 125 -11.30 8.20 16.86
CA MET A 125 -11.32 9.60 16.43
C MET A 125 -10.73 10.54 17.49
N ALA A 126 -11.01 10.29 18.77
CA ALA A 126 -10.48 11.10 19.86
C ALA A 126 -8.96 10.90 20.03
N ALA A 127 -8.46 9.66 19.93
CA ALA A 127 -7.03 9.35 19.99
C ALA A 127 -6.26 9.97 18.80
N ALA A 128 -6.84 9.94 17.60
CA ALA A 128 -6.27 10.60 16.42
C ALA A 128 -6.18 12.12 16.59
N ARG A 129 -7.26 12.76 17.08
CA ARG A 129 -7.27 14.22 17.36
C ARG A 129 -6.29 14.62 18.45
N PHE A 130 -6.10 13.76 19.44
CA PHE A 130 -5.13 13.95 20.51
C PHE A 130 -3.71 13.94 19.97
N THR A 131 -3.40 12.93 19.17
CA THR A 131 -2.12 12.79 18.47
C THR A 131 -1.87 14.00 17.55
N GLU A 132 -2.84 14.39 16.73
CA GLU A 132 -2.77 15.56 15.84
C GLU A 132 -2.50 16.85 16.63
N SER A 133 -3.22 17.08 17.74
CA SER A 133 -3.06 18.30 18.56
C SER A 133 -1.64 18.44 19.13
N ILE A 134 -1.01 17.32 19.47
CA ILE A 134 0.36 17.26 19.97
C ILE A 134 1.37 17.53 18.85
N PHE A 135 1.19 16.89 17.69
CA PHE A 135 2.09 17.08 16.56
C PHE A 135 1.99 18.49 15.96
N ASP A 136 0.78 19.03 15.83
CA ASP A 136 0.57 20.43 15.43
C ASP A 136 1.32 21.39 16.36
N TRP A 137 1.29 21.12 17.66
CA TRP A 137 2.03 21.91 18.63
C TRP A 137 3.55 21.81 18.41
N LEU A 138 4.08 20.59 18.27
CA LEU A 138 5.51 20.37 17.99
C LEU A 138 5.96 21.07 16.71
N ILE A 139 5.16 20.99 15.65
CA ILE A 139 5.45 21.57 14.33
C ILE A 139 5.34 23.10 14.36
N SER A 140 4.37 23.66 15.09
CA SER A 140 4.21 25.11 15.27
C SER A 140 5.36 25.76 16.04
N LYS A 141 6.13 24.96 16.79
CA LYS A 141 7.34 25.39 17.50
C LYS A 141 8.59 25.34 16.62
N THR A 142 8.67 24.42 15.66
CA THR A 142 9.79 24.31 14.70
C THR A 142 9.65 25.26 13.51
N ASN A 143 8.43 25.55 13.07
CA ASN A 143 8.16 26.46 11.97
C ASN A 143 7.27 27.61 12.48
N GLY A 144 7.85 28.78 12.68
CA GLY A 144 7.18 29.98 13.20
C GLY A 144 6.14 30.62 12.26
N GLU A 145 5.25 29.84 11.64
CA GLU A 145 4.22 30.35 10.74
C GLU A 145 2.84 29.69 10.94
N LYS A 146 1.82 30.54 11.03
CA LYS A 146 0.40 30.17 11.11
C LYS A 146 -0.05 29.49 9.82
N ARG A 147 -0.73 28.34 9.93
CA ARG A 147 -1.49 27.72 8.83
C ARG A 147 -2.99 27.66 9.11
N ASP A 148 -3.72 27.65 8.01
CA ASP A 148 -5.14 27.93 7.84
C ASP A 148 -6.06 26.92 8.56
N LYS A 149 -7.12 27.43 9.22
CA LYS A 149 -7.85 26.71 10.28
C LYS A 149 -9.08 25.93 9.82
N ASP A 150 -9.47 26.00 8.55
CA ASP A 150 -10.83 25.59 8.13
C ASP A 150 -10.94 24.33 7.26
N ALA A 151 -9.90 23.48 7.18
CA ALA A 151 -9.99 22.21 6.46
C ALA A 151 -10.53 21.04 7.34
N PRO A 152 -11.52 20.23 6.88
CA PRO A 152 -12.10 19.12 7.64
C PRO A 152 -11.07 18.01 7.97
N ALA A 153 -11.12 17.47 9.20
CA ALA A 153 -10.17 16.48 9.72
C ALA A 153 -10.14 15.13 8.94
N THR A 154 -11.21 14.78 8.24
CA THR A 154 -11.26 13.57 7.38
C THR A 154 -10.49 13.71 6.07
N GLY A 155 -10.21 14.95 5.62
CA GLY A 155 -9.30 15.22 4.51
C GLY A 155 -7.83 15.08 4.92
N LYS A 156 -7.49 15.59 6.10
CA LYS A 156 -6.10 15.68 6.59
C LYS A 156 -5.43 14.33 6.92
N LEU A 157 -6.19 13.36 7.43
CA LEU A 157 -5.67 11.99 7.65
C LEU A 157 -5.43 11.25 6.32
N LYS A 158 -6.32 11.48 5.33
CA LYS A 158 -6.12 10.98 3.96
C LYS A 158 -4.89 11.62 3.33
N ASP A 159 -4.62 12.89 3.61
CA ASP A 159 -3.44 13.59 3.10
C ASP A 159 -2.13 13.03 3.68
N ALA A 160 -2.07 12.76 4.99
CA ALA A 160 -0.88 12.18 5.62
C ALA A 160 -0.62 10.73 5.17
N GLU A 161 -1.63 9.86 5.15
CA GLU A 161 -1.49 8.52 4.57
C GLU A 161 -1.12 8.55 3.09
N ALA A 162 -1.69 9.49 2.32
CA ALA A 162 -1.35 9.67 0.92
C ALA A 162 0.12 10.09 0.75
N VAL A 163 0.65 10.93 1.65
CA VAL A 163 2.07 11.29 1.67
C VAL A 163 2.95 10.07 1.93
N PHE A 164 2.65 9.26 2.96
CA PHE A 164 3.40 8.03 3.23
C PHE A 164 3.32 7.02 2.09
N LYS A 165 2.14 6.82 1.49
CA LYS A 165 1.96 5.95 0.32
C LYS A 165 2.77 6.45 -0.88
N LYS A 166 2.78 7.77 -1.14
CA LYS A 166 3.60 8.37 -2.20
C LYS A 166 5.08 8.19 -1.92
N LEU A 167 5.54 8.42 -0.69
CA LEU A 167 6.94 8.24 -0.30
C LEU A 167 7.38 6.78 -0.42
N ALA A 168 6.54 5.84 0.01
CA ALA A 168 6.78 4.42 -0.16
C ALA A 168 6.88 4.05 -1.65
N ALA A 169 5.98 4.55 -2.50
CA ALA A 169 6.03 4.31 -3.94
C ALA A 169 7.35 4.82 -4.56
N VAL A 170 7.80 6.00 -4.15
CA VAL A 170 9.09 6.59 -4.55
C VAL A 170 10.27 5.70 -4.15
N LEU A 171 10.34 5.27 -2.89
CA LEU A 171 11.42 4.41 -2.42
C LEU A 171 11.39 3.04 -3.10
N LYS A 172 10.20 2.45 -3.21
CA LYS A 172 9.99 1.16 -3.88
C LYS A 172 10.50 1.18 -5.32
N SER A 173 10.26 2.27 -6.08
CA SER A 173 10.74 2.38 -7.46
C SER A 173 12.27 2.41 -7.54
N GLU A 174 12.94 3.12 -6.63
CA GLU A 174 14.41 3.20 -6.63
C GLU A 174 15.07 1.88 -6.17
N ILE A 175 14.43 1.18 -5.22
CA ILE A 175 14.93 -0.08 -4.65
C ILE A 175 14.56 -1.28 -5.53
N HIS A 176 13.60 -1.15 -6.46
CA HIS A 176 13.02 -2.27 -7.21
C HIS A 176 14.05 -3.10 -7.98
N ALA A 177 15.20 -2.56 -8.37
CA ALA A 177 16.25 -3.32 -9.06
C ALA A 177 17.12 -4.18 -8.12
N PHE A 178 17.11 -3.94 -6.81
CA PHE A 178 18.02 -4.55 -5.84
C PHE A 178 17.42 -5.78 -5.17
N ARG A 179 18.20 -6.85 -5.07
CA ARG A 179 17.82 -8.16 -4.51
C ARG A 179 18.83 -8.56 -3.45
N ARG A 180 18.58 -9.65 -2.74
CA ARG A 180 19.50 -10.17 -1.70
C ARG A 180 20.94 -10.36 -2.22
N GLN A 181 21.12 -10.73 -3.49
CA GLN A 181 22.44 -10.94 -4.10
C GLN A 181 23.15 -9.64 -4.47
N ASN A 182 22.41 -8.53 -4.57
CA ASN A 182 22.90 -7.21 -4.90
C ASN A 182 22.06 -6.16 -4.16
N PRO A 183 22.24 -6.01 -2.83
CA PRO A 183 21.55 -5.00 -2.06
C PRO A 183 22.12 -3.60 -2.36
N ILE A 184 21.33 -2.55 -2.13
CA ILE A 184 21.81 -1.16 -2.16
C ILE A 184 22.04 -0.67 -0.73
N THR A 185 23.07 0.13 -0.50
CA THR A 185 23.25 0.80 0.80
C THR A 185 22.32 2.01 0.92
N VAL A 186 22.04 2.46 2.14
CA VAL A 186 21.20 3.66 2.36
C VAL A 186 21.88 4.91 1.78
N GLU A 187 23.22 4.98 1.84
CA GLU A 187 24.02 6.05 1.24
C GLU A 187 23.85 6.08 -0.29
N GLU A 188 24.02 4.94 -0.96
CA GLU A 188 23.84 4.82 -2.41
C GLU A 188 22.39 5.12 -2.82
N LEU A 189 21.42 4.71 -1.99
CA LEU A 189 20.01 5.02 -2.22
C LEU A 189 19.74 6.53 -2.11
N LEU A 190 20.33 7.20 -1.13
CA LEU A 190 20.22 8.65 -0.98
C LEU A 190 20.81 9.39 -2.19
N GLU A 191 21.96 8.94 -2.69
CA GLU A 191 22.58 9.49 -3.90
C GLU A 191 21.66 9.34 -5.11
N LYS A 192 21.09 8.14 -5.33
CA LYS A 192 20.11 7.91 -6.41
C LYS A 192 18.86 8.77 -6.25
N LEU A 193 18.31 8.87 -5.04
CA LEU A 193 17.14 9.70 -4.75
C LEU A 193 17.43 11.17 -4.99
N ASN A 194 18.61 11.68 -4.63
CA ASN A 194 18.98 13.07 -4.87
C ASN A 194 19.22 13.36 -6.36
N ALA A 195 19.70 12.38 -7.12
CA ALA A 195 19.83 12.50 -8.57
C ALA A 195 18.45 12.55 -9.27
N SER A 196 17.48 11.74 -8.82
CA SER A 196 16.14 11.69 -9.43
C SER A 196 15.17 12.73 -8.86
N ARG A 197 15.32 13.10 -7.58
CA ARG A 197 14.45 13.98 -6.78
C ARG A 197 15.26 14.81 -5.77
N PRO A 198 15.93 15.89 -6.21
CA PRO A 198 16.79 16.70 -5.35
C PRO A 198 16.04 17.25 -4.13
N GLY A 199 16.64 17.12 -2.95
CA GLY A 199 16.13 17.71 -1.71
C GLY A 199 14.96 16.96 -1.07
N LEU A 200 14.66 15.73 -1.53
CA LEU A 200 13.66 14.88 -0.88
C LEU A 200 14.10 14.46 0.54
N PHE A 201 15.40 14.27 0.73
CA PHE A 201 16.03 13.99 2.03
C PHE A 201 17.31 14.81 2.16
N SER A 202 17.53 15.39 3.33
CA SER A 202 18.72 16.20 3.64
C SER A 202 19.94 15.37 4.05
N GLY A 203 19.74 14.11 4.44
CA GLY A 203 20.82 13.21 4.85
C GLY A 203 20.36 11.77 5.10
N VAL A 204 21.34 10.90 5.38
CA VAL A 204 21.15 9.45 5.62
C VAL A 204 20.28 9.19 6.84
N GLU A 205 20.44 9.97 7.91
CA GLU A 205 19.65 9.84 9.13
C GLU A 205 18.15 10.08 8.88
N GLU A 206 17.83 11.11 8.10
CA GLU A 206 16.44 11.43 7.73
C GLU A 206 15.84 10.33 6.85
N LEU A 207 16.60 9.83 5.87
CA LEU A 207 16.18 8.71 5.03
C LEU A 207 15.95 7.43 5.85
N ASN A 208 16.86 7.11 6.78
CA ASN A 208 16.71 5.95 7.67
C ASN A 208 15.49 6.07 8.58
N HIS A 209 15.20 7.27 9.10
CA HIS A 209 13.99 7.52 9.88
C HIS A 209 12.73 7.29 9.04
N ALA A 210 12.68 7.84 7.83
CA ALA A 210 11.56 7.68 6.92
C ALA A 210 11.36 6.21 6.50
N ILE A 211 12.42 5.48 6.16
CA ILE A 211 12.34 4.05 5.83
C ILE A 211 11.78 3.28 7.04
N SER A 212 12.33 3.51 8.23
CA SER A 212 11.89 2.84 9.46
C SER A 212 10.42 3.09 9.76
N GLU A 213 9.95 4.32 9.57
CA GLU A 213 8.54 4.68 9.74
C GLU A 213 7.64 3.96 8.73
N LEU A 214 8.05 3.90 7.45
CA LEU A 214 7.29 3.19 6.42
C LEU A 214 7.25 1.68 6.65
N PHE A 215 8.32 1.09 7.21
CA PHE A 215 8.32 -0.30 7.67
C PHE A 215 7.36 -0.50 8.85
N GLY A 216 7.39 0.39 9.85
CA GLY A 216 6.50 0.35 11.01
C GLY A 216 5.01 0.46 10.64
N LYS A 217 4.70 1.20 9.57
CA LYS A 217 3.33 1.33 9.02
C LYS A 217 2.96 0.22 8.01
N GLY A 218 3.87 -0.69 7.69
CA GLY A 218 3.64 -1.81 6.77
C GLY A 218 3.69 -1.46 5.28
N TYR A 219 4.06 -0.24 4.90
CA TYR A 219 4.13 0.19 3.49
C TYR A 219 5.31 -0.44 2.74
N MET A 220 6.34 -0.93 3.43
CA MET A 220 7.52 -1.59 2.86
C MET A 220 7.47 -3.13 2.96
N SER A 221 6.27 -3.73 3.08
CA SER A 221 6.13 -5.20 3.09
C SER A 221 6.86 -5.81 1.89
N GLY A 222 7.61 -6.90 2.11
CA GLY A 222 8.39 -7.62 1.09
C GLY A 222 9.78 -7.06 0.80
N TYR A 223 10.16 -5.93 1.41
CA TYR A 223 11.52 -5.43 1.43
C TYR A 223 12.24 -5.90 2.70
N TYR A 224 13.56 -6.03 2.61
CA TYR A 224 14.46 -6.20 3.75
C TYR A 224 15.19 -4.89 3.99
N TYR A 225 15.36 -4.52 5.25
CA TYR A 225 16.10 -3.34 5.69
C TYR A 225 16.65 -3.57 7.10
N ASP A 226 17.91 -3.21 7.33
CA ASP A 226 18.60 -3.37 8.61
C ASP A 226 19.25 -2.07 9.15
N GLY A 227 19.08 -0.95 8.46
CA GLY A 227 19.69 0.34 8.80
C GLY A 227 20.88 0.73 7.92
N GLU A 228 21.50 -0.25 7.24
CA GLU A 228 22.64 -0.02 6.35
C GLU A 228 22.31 -0.40 4.90
N ILE A 229 21.60 -1.51 4.72
CA ILE A 229 21.21 -1.99 3.39
C ILE A 229 19.70 -2.15 3.26
N ILE A 230 19.21 -2.03 2.03
CA ILE A 230 17.82 -2.26 1.69
C ILE A 230 17.70 -2.98 0.35
N PHE A 231 16.77 -3.93 0.24
CA PHE A 231 16.50 -4.64 -1.01
C PHE A 231 15.10 -5.26 -1.04
N LEU A 232 14.61 -5.59 -2.25
CA LEU A 232 13.37 -6.33 -2.41
C LEU A 232 13.62 -7.83 -2.16
N ALA A 233 13.05 -8.37 -1.08
CA ALA A 233 13.26 -9.76 -0.67
C ALA A 233 12.38 -10.73 -1.48
N TYR A 234 11.12 -10.35 -1.74
CA TYR A 234 10.19 -11.15 -2.54
C TYR A 234 9.30 -10.23 -3.37
N GLU A 235 9.19 -10.52 -4.68
CA GLU A 235 8.24 -9.86 -5.56
C GLU A 235 6.84 -10.49 -5.45
N LYS A 236 5.85 -9.73 -4.99
CA LYS A 236 4.43 -10.11 -4.98
C LYS A 236 3.67 -9.35 -6.06
N PHE A 237 2.54 -9.92 -6.51
CA PHE A 237 1.68 -9.33 -7.55
C PHE A 237 1.36 -7.84 -7.31
N PHE A 238 0.86 -7.48 -6.12
CA PHE A 238 0.46 -6.10 -5.83
C PHE A 238 1.63 -5.12 -5.82
N GLN A 239 2.83 -5.55 -5.40
CA GLN A 239 4.03 -4.70 -5.47
C GLN A 239 4.47 -4.50 -6.92
N LYS A 240 4.40 -5.56 -7.75
CA LYS A 240 4.68 -5.43 -9.18
C LYS A 240 3.71 -4.49 -9.86
N ARG A 241 2.46 -4.41 -9.41
CA ARG A 241 1.47 -3.48 -9.96
C ARG A 241 1.84 -2.03 -9.69
N GLU A 242 2.31 -1.70 -8.48
CA GLU A 242 2.65 -0.32 -8.07
C GLU A 242 3.83 0.29 -8.85
N VAL A 243 4.74 -0.54 -9.36
CA VAL A 243 5.96 -0.10 -10.05
C VAL A 243 5.70 0.05 -11.55
N GLU A 244 6.18 1.14 -12.17
CA GLU A 244 6.00 1.45 -13.61
C GLU A 244 4.54 1.45 -14.09
N ASP A 245 3.61 1.84 -13.21
CA ASP A 245 2.16 1.82 -13.48
C ASP A 245 1.79 2.62 -14.75
N SER A 246 2.43 3.78 -14.95
CA SER A 246 2.20 4.63 -16.12
C SER A 246 2.60 3.98 -17.45
N VAL A 247 3.69 3.20 -17.46
CA VAL A 247 4.17 2.46 -18.65
C VAL A 247 3.26 1.28 -18.93
N LYS A 248 2.87 0.53 -17.89
CA LYS A 248 1.95 -0.61 -18.02
C LYS A 248 0.60 -0.18 -18.57
N ALA A 249 0.10 0.99 -18.17
CA ALA A 249 -1.11 1.58 -18.73
C ALA A 249 -0.97 1.93 -20.22
N LYS A 250 0.19 2.43 -20.67
CA LYS A 250 0.45 2.68 -22.10
C LYS A 250 0.48 1.38 -22.92
N ILE A 251 1.21 0.37 -22.42
CA ILE A 251 1.27 -0.96 -23.02
C ILE A 251 -0.13 -1.58 -23.11
N ALA A 252 -0.91 -1.50 -22.02
CA ALA A 252 -2.27 -2.00 -21.94
C ALA A 252 -3.19 -1.39 -22.99
N ARG A 253 -3.17 -0.06 -23.18
CA ARG A 253 -4.00 0.62 -24.18
C ARG A 253 -3.75 0.13 -25.61
N ILE A 254 -2.50 -0.10 -25.99
CA ILE A 254 -2.15 -0.64 -27.32
C ILE A 254 -2.55 -2.11 -27.43
N ALA A 255 -2.41 -2.88 -26.35
CA ALA A 255 -2.80 -4.27 -26.33
C ALA A 255 -4.30 -4.44 -26.58
N VAL A 256 -5.14 -3.68 -25.86
CA VAL A 256 -6.60 -3.79 -25.97
C VAL A 256 -7.16 -3.20 -27.27
N SER A 257 -6.44 -2.32 -27.97
CA SER A 257 -6.86 -1.83 -29.29
C SER A 257 -6.79 -2.89 -30.40
N LEU A 258 -6.22 -4.07 -30.10
CA LEU A 258 -6.22 -5.23 -30.99
C LEU A 258 -7.46 -6.11 -30.81
N LEU A 259 -8.29 -5.85 -29.81
CA LEU A 259 -9.50 -6.62 -29.56
C LEU A 259 -10.63 -6.14 -30.48
N GLU A 260 -11.42 -7.10 -30.94
CA GLU A 260 -12.67 -6.89 -31.65
C GLU A 260 -13.80 -7.59 -30.90
N ASP A 261 -15.05 -7.29 -31.27
CA ASP A 261 -16.22 -7.97 -30.73
C ASP A 261 -16.14 -9.49 -30.96
N ASP A 262 -16.79 -10.26 -30.08
CA ASP A 262 -16.93 -11.73 -30.16
C ASP A 262 -15.61 -12.53 -30.10
N MET A 263 -14.48 -11.89 -29.76
CA MET A 263 -13.18 -12.57 -29.65
C MET A 263 -13.07 -13.49 -28.42
N LYS A 264 -12.38 -14.62 -28.60
CA LYS A 264 -11.87 -15.45 -27.51
C LYS A 264 -10.50 -14.94 -27.07
N VAL A 265 -10.39 -14.49 -25.83
CA VAL A 265 -9.19 -13.82 -25.32
C VAL A 265 -8.63 -14.57 -24.12
N ALA A 266 -7.37 -15.02 -24.22
CA ALA A 266 -6.66 -15.53 -23.06
C ALA A 266 -5.89 -14.40 -22.36
N ILE A 267 -5.96 -14.33 -21.03
CA ILE A 267 -5.21 -13.36 -20.23
C ILE A 267 -4.46 -14.10 -19.12
N ASP A 268 -3.13 -14.12 -19.22
CA ASP A 268 -2.23 -14.70 -18.24
C ASP A 268 -2.14 -13.88 -16.95
N GLY A 269 -1.67 -14.50 -15.87
CA GLY A 269 -1.48 -13.87 -14.58
C GLY A 269 -0.16 -13.11 -14.45
N GLY A 270 -0.23 -11.78 -14.51
CA GLY A 270 0.89 -10.86 -14.33
C GLY A 270 0.42 -9.43 -14.10
N SER A 271 1.30 -8.56 -13.57
CA SER A 271 0.93 -7.16 -13.31
C SER A 271 0.65 -6.36 -14.59
N THR A 272 1.37 -6.65 -15.67
CA THR A 272 1.21 -5.95 -16.96
C THR A 272 -0.03 -6.46 -17.72
N THR A 273 -0.32 -7.76 -17.66
CA THR A 273 -1.57 -8.32 -18.23
C THR A 273 -2.79 -7.92 -17.42
N TYR A 274 -2.66 -7.75 -16.10
CA TYR A 274 -3.71 -7.16 -15.28
C TYR A 274 -4.04 -5.72 -15.70
N ALA A 275 -3.04 -4.88 -16.02
CA ALA A 275 -3.30 -3.55 -16.55
C ALA A 275 -4.09 -3.60 -17.87
N ALA A 276 -3.84 -4.59 -18.74
CA ALA A 276 -4.67 -4.82 -19.93
C ALA A 276 -6.11 -5.21 -19.55
N ALA A 277 -6.30 -6.09 -18.55
CA ALA A 277 -7.64 -6.43 -18.05
C ALA A 277 -8.38 -5.22 -17.45
N GLU A 278 -7.69 -4.29 -16.81
CA GLU A 278 -8.29 -3.02 -16.35
C GLU A 278 -8.78 -2.15 -17.52
N GLU A 279 -8.03 -2.10 -18.63
CA GLU A 279 -8.47 -1.40 -19.84
C GLU A 279 -9.63 -2.12 -20.54
N VAL A 280 -9.62 -3.47 -20.60
CA VAL A 280 -10.77 -4.26 -21.10
C VAL A 280 -12.02 -3.98 -20.28
N ALA A 281 -11.91 -3.97 -18.95
CA ALA A 281 -13.02 -3.67 -18.06
C ALA A 281 -13.64 -2.27 -18.33
N LYS A 282 -12.80 -1.26 -18.62
CA LYS A 282 -13.27 0.07 -19.01
C LYS A 282 -14.02 0.05 -20.34
N LEU A 283 -13.52 -0.68 -21.35
CA LEU A 283 -14.19 -0.83 -22.64
C LEU A 283 -15.55 -1.53 -22.52
N ILE A 284 -15.62 -2.60 -21.73
CA ILE A 284 -16.87 -3.31 -21.42
C ILE A 284 -17.87 -2.37 -20.74
N THR A 285 -17.44 -1.65 -19.69
CA THR A 285 -18.29 -0.72 -18.94
C THR A 285 -18.82 0.41 -19.83
N ALA A 286 -17.99 0.87 -20.77
CA ALA A 286 -18.36 1.91 -21.73
C ALA A 286 -19.23 1.40 -22.89
N GLY A 287 -19.46 0.08 -23.01
CA GLY A 287 -20.14 -0.53 -24.16
C GLY A 287 -19.36 -0.42 -25.47
N ALA A 288 -18.04 -0.23 -25.40
CA ALA A 288 -17.17 -0.07 -26.57
C ALA A 288 -16.71 -1.41 -27.17
N ILE A 289 -16.92 -2.51 -26.44
CA ILE A 289 -16.64 -3.87 -26.88
C ILE A 289 -17.64 -4.83 -26.24
N SER A 290 -18.01 -5.90 -26.97
CA SER A 290 -18.98 -6.88 -26.53
C SER A 290 -18.71 -8.28 -27.09
N GLY A 291 -19.35 -9.30 -26.52
CA GLY A 291 -19.24 -10.69 -26.97
C GLY A 291 -17.95 -11.41 -26.55
N LEU A 292 -17.09 -10.79 -25.75
CA LEU A 292 -15.79 -11.38 -25.40
C LEU A 292 -15.92 -12.67 -24.58
N GLU A 293 -15.16 -13.72 -24.93
CA GLU A 293 -14.95 -14.90 -24.07
C GLU A 293 -13.55 -14.85 -23.48
N ILE A 294 -13.43 -14.55 -22.18
CA ILE A 294 -12.14 -14.37 -21.51
C ILE A 294 -11.75 -15.63 -20.75
N PHE A 295 -10.54 -16.13 -21.01
CA PHE A 295 -9.93 -17.28 -20.34
C PHE A 295 -8.74 -16.83 -19.50
N THR A 296 -8.74 -17.10 -18.19
CA THR A 296 -7.64 -16.65 -17.32
C THR A 296 -7.32 -17.66 -16.21
N ASN A 297 -6.07 -17.69 -15.75
CA ASN A 297 -5.69 -18.36 -14.49
C ASN A 297 -5.46 -17.37 -13.35
N SER A 298 -5.82 -16.10 -13.53
CA SER A 298 -5.51 -15.01 -12.60
C SER A 298 -6.77 -14.54 -11.87
N ILE A 299 -6.74 -14.64 -10.54
CA ILE A 299 -7.84 -14.19 -9.68
C ILE A 299 -8.07 -12.67 -9.83
N PRO A 300 -7.03 -11.81 -9.83
CA PRO A 300 -7.22 -10.38 -10.06
C PRO A 300 -7.85 -10.05 -11.42
N VAL A 301 -7.43 -10.73 -12.50
CA VAL A 301 -7.99 -10.51 -13.84
C VAL A 301 -9.48 -10.89 -13.87
N ALA A 302 -9.83 -12.07 -13.37
CA ALA A 302 -11.23 -12.48 -13.30
C ALA A 302 -12.06 -11.48 -12.46
N GLY A 303 -11.55 -11.08 -11.29
CA GLY A 303 -12.23 -10.15 -10.41
C GLY A 303 -12.51 -8.78 -11.03
N VAL A 304 -11.53 -8.18 -11.73
CA VAL A 304 -11.73 -6.85 -12.31
C VAL A 304 -12.75 -6.85 -13.45
N ILE A 305 -12.77 -7.90 -14.26
CA ILE A 305 -13.75 -8.03 -15.35
C ILE A 305 -15.14 -8.32 -14.79
N LEU A 306 -15.26 -9.23 -13.82
CA LEU A 306 -16.54 -9.54 -13.19
C LEU A 306 -17.15 -8.34 -12.46
N ASN A 307 -16.33 -7.51 -11.81
CA ASN A 307 -16.82 -6.27 -11.21
C ASN A 307 -17.40 -5.32 -12.28
N ALA A 308 -16.70 -5.14 -13.41
CA ALA A 308 -17.20 -4.31 -14.51
C ALA A 308 -18.53 -4.84 -15.08
N LEU A 309 -18.66 -6.16 -15.23
CA LEU A 309 -19.92 -6.78 -15.67
C LEU A 309 -21.05 -6.60 -14.65
N ASN A 310 -20.74 -6.74 -13.35
CA ASN A 310 -21.71 -6.51 -12.28
C ASN A 310 -22.20 -5.06 -12.26
N ASP A 311 -21.32 -4.09 -12.52
CA ASP A 311 -21.68 -2.66 -12.59
C ASP A 311 -22.64 -2.33 -13.74
N LEU A 312 -22.67 -3.15 -14.80
CA LEU A 312 -23.65 -3.01 -15.90
C LEU A 312 -25.06 -3.48 -15.51
N ASN A 313 -25.22 -4.17 -14.37
CA ASN A 313 -26.50 -4.66 -13.85
C ASN A 313 -27.26 -5.57 -14.86
N LEU A 314 -26.52 -6.28 -15.70
CA LEU A 314 -27.01 -7.24 -16.70
C LEU A 314 -27.16 -8.63 -16.08
N GLY A 315 -28.12 -9.42 -16.56
CA GLY A 315 -28.25 -10.84 -16.18
C GLY A 315 -27.40 -11.75 -17.07
N ASP A 316 -27.24 -13.02 -16.68
CA ASP A 316 -26.40 -14.01 -17.40
C ASP A 316 -26.72 -14.14 -18.89
N ARG A 317 -27.97 -13.87 -19.30
CA ARG A 317 -28.43 -13.98 -20.70
C ARG A 317 -28.04 -12.79 -21.57
N ASP A 318 -27.80 -11.64 -20.95
CA ASP A 318 -27.49 -10.37 -21.62
C ASP A 318 -26.01 -9.99 -21.39
N SER A 319 -25.20 -10.92 -20.87
CA SER A 319 -23.81 -10.65 -20.53
C SER A 319 -23.00 -10.33 -21.79
N THR A 320 -22.33 -9.17 -21.77
CA THR A 320 -21.48 -8.68 -22.87
C THR A 320 -20.08 -9.30 -22.85
N CYS A 321 -19.75 -10.08 -21.83
CA CYS A 321 -18.52 -10.85 -21.74
C CYS A 321 -18.74 -12.08 -20.85
N THR A 322 -18.07 -13.19 -21.17
CA THR A 322 -18.00 -14.36 -20.29
C THR A 322 -16.58 -14.53 -19.77
N VAL A 323 -16.44 -14.99 -18.52
CA VAL A 323 -15.13 -15.21 -17.88
C VAL A 323 -15.02 -16.65 -17.43
N THR A 324 -14.11 -17.40 -18.06
CA THR A 324 -13.74 -18.75 -17.66
C THR A 324 -12.39 -18.72 -16.94
N MET A 325 -12.42 -18.99 -15.63
CA MET A 325 -11.21 -19.05 -14.82
C MET A 325 -10.76 -20.49 -14.58
N MET A 326 -9.46 -20.77 -14.75
CA MET A 326 -8.88 -22.06 -14.38
C MET A 326 -9.03 -22.28 -12.86
N GLY A 327 -9.62 -23.41 -12.46
CA GLY A 327 -9.64 -23.83 -11.05
C GLY A 327 -8.27 -24.31 -10.53
N GLY A 328 -8.24 -24.86 -9.32
CA GLY A 328 -7.04 -25.51 -8.75
C GLY A 328 -6.37 -24.74 -7.61
N LYS A 329 -5.10 -25.08 -7.32
CA LYS A 329 -4.36 -24.53 -6.17
C LYS A 329 -3.92 -23.09 -6.44
N CYS A 330 -4.20 -22.19 -5.49
CA CYS A 330 -3.82 -20.78 -5.60
C CYS A 330 -2.41 -20.51 -5.06
N ARG A 331 -1.60 -19.72 -5.76
CA ARG A 331 -0.35 -19.14 -5.23
C ARG A 331 -0.58 -17.70 -4.79
N HIS A 332 -0.41 -17.43 -3.50
CA HIS A 332 -0.54 -16.07 -2.94
C HIS A 332 0.45 -15.05 -3.54
N ASN A 333 1.65 -15.48 -3.98
CA ASN A 333 2.64 -14.54 -4.54
C ASN A 333 2.24 -14.00 -5.92
N SER A 334 1.71 -14.86 -6.80
CA SER A 334 1.29 -14.48 -8.15
C SER A 334 -0.21 -14.17 -8.25
N MET A 335 -1.00 -14.57 -7.25
CA MET A 335 -2.47 -14.52 -7.26
C MET A 335 -3.08 -15.32 -8.43
N CYS A 336 -2.43 -16.43 -8.79
CA CYS A 336 -2.87 -17.30 -9.89
C CYS A 336 -3.20 -18.70 -9.38
N THR A 337 -4.11 -19.37 -10.08
CA THR A 337 -4.33 -20.81 -9.98
C THR A 337 -3.26 -21.57 -10.77
N LEU A 338 -2.94 -22.77 -10.29
CA LEU A 338 -1.92 -23.64 -10.86
C LEU A 338 -2.55 -24.87 -11.50
N LEU A 339 -2.01 -25.24 -12.65
CA LEU A 339 -2.15 -26.58 -13.20
C LEU A 339 -0.94 -27.41 -12.75
N GLU A 340 -1.16 -28.49 -12.01
CA GLU A 340 -0.09 -29.39 -11.61
C GLU A 340 0.45 -30.13 -12.85
N GLU A 341 1.79 -30.25 -12.97
CA GLU A 341 2.42 -30.92 -14.12
C GLU A 341 1.95 -32.38 -14.30
N ASN A 342 1.48 -33.03 -13.22
CA ASN A 342 0.93 -34.39 -13.22
C ASN A 342 -0.60 -34.43 -13.06
N SER A 343 -1.29 -33.32 -13.34
CA SER A 343 -2.74 -33.27 -13.33
C SER A 343 -3.32 -34.27 -14.33
N ALA A 344 -4.31 -35.06 -13.92
CA ALA A 344 -5.08 -35.92 -14.82
C ALA A 344 -5.93 -35.10 -15.82
N ILE A 345 -6.15 -33.82 -15.51
CA ILE A 345 -6.86 -32.85 -16.34
C ILE A 345 -5.82 -32.07 -17.14
N GLY A 346 -5.90 -32.15 -18.47
CA GLY A 346 -5.07 -31.37 -19.37
C GLY A 346 -5.47 -29.89 -19.40
N PHE A 347 -4.67 -29.08 -20.08
CA PHE A 347 -4.88 -27.63 -20.12
C PHE A 347 -6.23 -27.24 -20.76
N THR A 348 -6.63 -27.90 -21.84
CA THR A 348 -7.90 -27.62 -22.53
C THR A 348 -9.09 -28.03 -21.67
N GLU A 349 -9.00 -29.16 -20.96
CA GLU A 349 -10.04 -29.63 -20.04
C GLU A 349 -10.18 -28.71 -18.82
N ALA A 350 -9.10 -28.01 -18.44
CA ALA A 350 -9.13 -27.00 -17.39
C ALA A 350 -9.85 -25.70 -17.81
N PHE A 351 -10.14 -25.52 -19.11
CA PHE A 351 -10.88 -24.40 -19.68
C PHE A 351 -12.02 -24.86 -20.59
N PRO A 352 -13.21 -25.16 -20.03
CA PRO A 352 -14.40 -25.41 -20.83
C PRO A 352 -14.64 -24.27 -21.83
N GLY A 353 -14.98 -24.58 -23.08
CA GLY A 353 -15.23 -23.57 -24.12
C GLY A 353 -13.99 -23.09 -24.90
N LEU A 354 -12.78 -23.45 -24.46
CA LEU A 354 -11.52 -23.15 -25.17
C LEU A 354 -11.37 -23.91 -26.52
N GLY A 355 -12.30 -24.83 -26.81
CA GLY A 355 -12.36 -25.53 -28.10
C GLY A 355 -12.33 -24.55 -29.28
N GLY A 356 -11.52 -24.86 -30.29
CA GLY A 356 -11.31 -23.99 -31.46
C GLY A 356 -10.15 -22.98 -31.32
N GLY A 357 -9.52 -22.91 -30.15
CA GLY A 357 -8.42 -22.00 -29.84
C GLY A 357 -8.88 -20.61 -29.39
N VAL A 358 -7.93 -19.76 -28.99
CA VAL A 358 -8.17 -18.35 -28.67
C VAL A 358 -7.63 -17.46 -29.78
N ASP A 359 -8.30 -16.34 -30.03
CA ASP A 359 -7.90 -15.38 -31.06
C ASP A 359 -6.62 -14.66 -30.62
N ILE A 360 -6.66 -14.07 -29.43
CA ILE A 360 -5.54 -13.35 -28.84
C ILE A 360 -5.23 -13.92 -27.44
N SER A 361 -3.94 -14.04 -27.13
CA SER A 361 -3.47 -14.32 -25.78
C SER A 361 -2.54 -13.21 -25.28
N PHE A 362 -2.96 -12.48 -24.25
CA PHE A 362 -2.11 -11.51 -23.53
C PHE A 362 -1.26 -12.22 -22.49
N MET A 363 0.06 -12.18 -22.71
CA MET A 363 1.05 -12.93 -21.93
C MET A 363 2.01 -12.00 -21.20
N GLY A 364 2.26 -12.24 -19.91
CA GLY A 364 3.38 -11.62 -19.20
C GLY A 364 4.67 -12.42 -19.37
N THR A 365 5.83 -11.80 -19.18
CA THR A 365 7.12 -12.49 -19.10
C THR A 365 7.96 -12.00 -17.92
N SER A 366 8.77 -12.89 -17.34
CA SER A 366 9.75 -12.52 -16.30
C SER A 366 11.10 -12.14 -16.91
N GLY A 367 11.34 -12.48 -18.17
CA GLY A 367 12.56 -12.12 -18.88
C GLY A 367 12.52 -12.58 -20.33
N ILE A 368 13.27 -11.87 -21.16
CA ILE A 368 13.48 -12.19 -22.56
C ILE A 368 14.97 -12.50 -22.70
N THR A 369 15.25 -13.76 -23.02
CA THR A 369 16.60 -14.26 -23.18
C THR A 369 16.96 -14.32 -24.66
N GLU A 370 18.05 -13.67 -25.02
CA GLU A 370 18.58 -13.68 -26.39
C GLU A 370 18.74 -15.11 -26.89
N ASN A 371 18.30 -15.37 -28.13
CA ASN A 371 18.31 -16.69 -28.78
C ASN A 371 17.51 -17.80 -28.08
N LYS A 372 16.75 -17.53 -27.00
CA LYS A 372 15.92 -18.53 -26.30
C LYS A 372 14.43 -18.17 -26.22
N GLY A 373 14.09 -16.88 -26.27
CA GLY A 373 12.70 -16.42 -26.21
C GLY A 373 12.28 -15.94 -24.82
N PHE A 374 11.07 -16.31 -24.42
CA PHE A 374 10.36 -15.74 -23.28
C PHE A 374 10.33 -16.67 -22.08
N GLY A 375 10.72 -16.14 -20.92
CA GLY A 375 11.01 -16.94 -19.75
C GLY A 375 10.22 -16.62 -18.49
N ILE A 376 10.27 -17.58 -17.58
CA ILE A 376 9.66 -17.53 -16.25
C ILE A 376 10.64 -17.93 -15.16
N THR A 377 10.40 -17.39 -13.97
CA THR A 377 11.22 -17.68 -12.80
C THR A 377 10.79 -18.98 -12.11
N HIS A 378 9.49 -19.21 -11.94
CA HIS A 378 8.99 -20.38 -11.21
C HIS A 378 8.34 -21.41 -12.13
N ARG A 379 8.73 -22.69 -11.97
CA ARG A 379 8.21 -23.82 -12.78
C ARG A 379 6.69 -23.91 -12.81
N PHE A 380 6.02 -23.54 -11.72
CA PHE A 380 4.56 -23.66 -11.58
C PHE A 380 3.78 -22.77 -12.56
N GLU A 381 4.41 -21.76 -13.15
CA GLU A 381 3.77 -20.89 -14.15
C GLU A 381 3.79 -21.52 -15.55
N LEU A 382 4.67 -22.51 -15.77
CA LEU A 382 4.94 -23.05 -17.11
C LEU A 382 3.70 -23.69 -17.76
N PRO A 383 2.91 -24.55 -17.07
CA PRO A 383 1.83 -25.25 -17.74
C PRO A 383 0.75 -24.30 -18.28
N ALA A 384 0.35 -23.30 -17.48
CA ALA A 384 -0.66 -22.33 -17.89
C ALA A 384 -0.16 -21.47 -19.06
N LYS A 385 1.06 -20.93 -18.97
CA LYS A 385 1.61 -20.06 -20.02
C LYS A 385 1.82 -20.80 -21.34
N THR A 386 2.40 -21.99 -21.29
CA THR A 386 2.60 -22.82 -22.48
C THR A 386 1.26 -23.24 -23.09
N GLY A 387 0.27 -23.57 -22.25
CA GLY A 387 -1.09 -23.87 -22.70
C GLY A 387 -1.73 -22.71 -23.44
N PHE A 388 -1.72 -21.50 -22.86
CA PHE A 388 -2.25 -20.30 -23.51
C PHE A 388 -1.52 -19.99 -24.82
N CYS A 389 -0.19 -20.09 -24.85
CA CYS A 389 0.58 -19.85 -26.08
C CYS A 389 0.26 -20.87 -27.19
N ARG A 390 -0.02 -22.12 -26.83
CA ARG A 390 -0.39 -23.16 -27.79
C ARG A 390 -1.83 -23.01 -28.31
N ALA A 391 -2.75 -22.59 -27.46
CA ALA A 391 -4.15 -22.40 -27.80
C ALA A 391 -4.38 -21.16 -28.69
N ALA A 392 -3.46 -20.19 -28.66
CA ALA A 392 -3.63 -18.90 -29.31
C ALA A 392 -3.22 -18.88 -30.79
N ARG A 393 -4.04 -18.20 -31.60
CA ARG A 393 -3.70 -17.81 -32.98
C ARG A 393 -2.63 -16.72 -32.97
N GLN A 394 -2.80 -15.71 -32.12
CA GLN A 394 -1.84 -14.65 -31.89
C GLN A 394 -1.48 -14.52 -30.41
N VAL A 395 -0.18 -14.44 -30.11
CA VAL A 395 0.32 -14.23 -28.75
C VAL A 395 0.88 -12.82 -28.64
N ILE A 396 0.37 -12.05 -27.69
CA ILE A 396 0.80 -10.68 -27.44
C ILE A 396 1.50 -10.65 -26.08
N VAL A 397 2.83 -10.55 -26.10
CA VAL A 397 3.64 -10.45 -24.89
C VAL A 397 3.70 -8.99 -24.43
N LEU A 398 3.25 -8.74 -23.21
CA LEU A 398 3.21 -7.41 -22.59
C LEU A 398 4.33 -7.30 -21.56
N CYS A 399 5.31 -6.43 -21.81
CA CYS A 399 6.42 -6.23 -20.87
C CYS A 399 7.06 -4.86 -21.00
N ASP A 400 7.54 -4.34 -19.87
CA ASP A 400 8.39 -3.16 -19.83
C ASP A 400 9.84 -3.50 -20.24
N LYS A 401 10.65 -2.48 -20.50
CA LYS A 401 12.01 -2.68 -21.02
C LYS A 401 12.94 -3.42 -20.05
N SER A 402 12.62 -3.46 -18.75
CA SER A 402 13.45 -4.18 -17.76
C SER A 402 13.48 -5.69 -17.97
N LYS A 403 12.54 -6.26 -18.74
CA LYS A 403 12.51 -7.70 -19.01
C LYS A 403 13.47 -8.11 -20.12
N PHE A 404 14.01 -7.17 -20.86
CA PHE A 404 15.00 -7.42 -21.89
C PHE A 404 16.33 -7.84 -21.25
N GLU A 405 17.07 -8.73 -21.92
CA GLU A 405 18.37 -9.26 -21.46
C GLU A 405 18.32 -9.95 -20.07
N THR A 406 17.13 -10.28 -19.58
CA THR A 406 16.93 -10.96 -18.31
C THR A 406 16.85 -12.46 -18.53
N ASN A 407 17.91 -13.16 -18.12
CA ASN A 407 17.96 -14.62 -18.20
C ASN A 407 17.00 -15.27 -17.21
N GLN A 408 16.19 -16.20 -17.71
CA GLN A 408 15.27 -16.99 -16.90
C GLN A 408 15.60 -18.49 -17.02
N PRO A 409 15.41 -19.28 -15.97
CA PRO A 409 15.80 -20.70 -15.95
C PRO A 409 14.92 -21.57 -16.85
N ARG A 410 13.75 -21.09 -17.29
CA ARG A 410 12.76 -21.84 -18.07
C ARG A 410 12.10 -20.93 -19.10
N MET A 411 11.86 -21.46 -20.29
CA MET A 411 11.16 -20.77 -21.37
C MET A 411 9.75 -21.33 -21.55
N PHE A 412 8.77 -20.46 -21.77
CA PHE A 412 7.40 -20.85 -22.10
C PHE A 412 7.07 -20.67 -23.59
N ALA A 413 7.85 -19.85 -24.30
CA ALA A 413 7.73 -19.63 -25.74
C ALA A 413 9.08 -19.23 -26.34
N GLU A 414 9.35 -19.72 -27.55
CA GLU A 414 10.45 -19.25 -28.41
C GLU A 414 9.99 -18.05 -29.26
N PHE A 415 10.92 -17.38 -29.95
CA PHE A 415 10.54 -16.35 -30.92
C PHE A 415 9.74 -16.95 -32.07
N SER A 416 8.70 -16.26 -32.54
CA SER A 416 7.92 -16.69 -33.71
C SER A 416 7.09 -15.54 -34.29
N GLU A 417 6.66 -15.68 -35.54
CA GLU A 417 5.79 -14.70 -36.24
C GLU A 417 4.41 -14.54 -35.59
N ARG A 418 3.97 -15.53 -34.82
CA ARG A 418 2.72 -15.47 -34.05
C ARG A 418 2.84 -14.59 -32.81
N ILE A 419 4.06 -14.20 -32.42
CA ILE A 419 4.32 -13.40 -31.24
C ILE A 419 4.52 -11.93 -31.62
N THR A 420 3.74 -11.08 -30.96
CA THR A 420 3.96 -9.63 -30.93
C THR A 420 4.37 -9.22 -29.52
N VAL A 421 5.41 -8.40 -29.39
CA VAL A 421 5.81 -7.79 -28.13
C VAL A 421 5.34 -6.35 -28.10
N ILE A 422 4.63 -5.96 -27.04
CA ILE A 422 4.29 -4.56 -26.76
C ILE A 422 5.14 -4.09 -25.58
N THR A 423 5.92 -3.04 -25.80
CA THR A 423 6.87 -2.51 -24.83
C THR A 423 7.08 -1.00 -25.02
N GLU A 424 7.85 -0.37 -24.13
CA GLU A 424 8.34 0.99 -24.30
C GLU A 424 9.68 1.00 -25.05
N ARG A 425 10.03 2.09 -25.74
CA ARG A 425 11.39 2.23 -26.26
C ARG A 425 12.43 2.15 -25.14
N ALA A 426 13.34 1.20 -25.28
CA ALA A 426 14.62 1.20 -24.57
C ALA A 426 15.64 2.07 -25.33
N SER A 427 16.74 2.44 -24.67
CA SER A 427 17.95 2.86 -25.41
C SER A 427 18.31 1.77 -26.42
N GLU A 428 18.63 2.18 -27.66
CA GLU A 428 18.67 1.36 -28.88
C GLU A 428 19.45 0.01 -28.85
N PRO A 429 20.48 -0.26 -28.03
CA PRO A 429 21.25 -1.49 -28.17
C PRO A 429 20.49 -2.81 -27.89
N SER A 430 19.49 -2.83 -27.02
CA SER A 430 18.91 -4.09 -26.51
C SER A 430 17.81 -4.70 -27.38
N VAL A 431 16.96 -3.87 -27.99
CA VAL A 431 15.81 -4.33 -28.79
C VAL A 431 16.24 -4.66 -30.23
N ASP A 432 17.19 -3.91 -30.78
CA ASP A 432 17.70 -4.18 -32.14
C ASP A 432 18.56 -5.44 -32.19
N ARG A 433 19.30 -5.76 -31.11
CA ARG A 433 19.99 -7.06 -30.97
C ARG A 433 19.00 -8.23 -30.96
N LEU A 434 17.85 -8.09 -30.29
CA LEU A 434 16.81 -9.11 -30.32
C LEU A 434 16.15 -9.24 -31.70
N ARG A 435 15.92 -8.13 -32.41
CA ARG A 435 15.42 -8.16 -33.79
C ARG A 435 16.38 -8.91 -34.70
N ALA A 436 17.69 -8.63 -34.62
CA ALA A 436 18.72 -9.36 -35.35
C ALA A 436 18.74 -10.85 -34.98
N SER A 437 18.56 -11.21 -33.70
CA SER A 437 18.47 -12.62 -33.26
C SER A 437 17.21 -13.32 -33.79
N SER A 438 16.10 -12.59 -33.96
CA SER A 438 14.83 -13.13 -34.47
C SER A 438 14.87 -13.44 -35.96
N GLU A 439 15.75 -12.78 -36.75
CA GLU A 439 15.95 -13.11 -38.17
C GLU A 439 16.41 -14.56 -38.37
N SER A 440 17.01 -15.19 -37.35
CA SER A 440 17.43 -16.60 -37.37
C SER A 440 16.37 -17.58 -36.85
N PHE A 441 15.34 -17.12 -36.15
CA PHE A 441 14.34 -17.97 -35.43
C PHE A 441 12.86 -17.63 -35.74
N GLY A 442 12.62 -16.81 -36.77
CA GLY A 442 11.29 -16.34 -37.18
C GLY A 442 11.04 -14.90 -36.72
N HIS A 443 10.56 -14.05 -37.64
CA HIS A 443 10.40 -12.61 -37.39
C HIS A 443 9.34 -12.34 -36.32
N MET A 444 9.74 -11.80 -35.18
CA MET A 444 8.81 -11.36 -34.14
C MET A 444 8.46 -9.87 -34.33
N LYS A 445 7.19 -9.52 -34.20
CA LYS A 445 6.75 -8.10 -34.27
C LYS A 445 6.99 -7.40 -32.92
N VAL A 446 7.56 -6.20 -32.95
CA VAL A 446 7.69 -5.33 -31.76
C VAL A 446 6.90 -4.04 -31.99
N VAL A 447 6.03 -3.70 -31.06
CA VAL A 447 5.22 -2.48 -31.03
C VAL A 447 5.62 -1.65 -29.82
N TYR A 448 5.87 -0.36 -30.05
CA TYR A 448 6.31 0.57 -29.03
C TYR A 448 5.14 1.42 -28.50
N CYS A 449 5.14 1.75 -27.21
CA CYS A 449 4.05 2.45 -26.53
C CYS A 449 4.28 3.92 -26.18
N ASP A 450 5.40 4.49 -26.63
CA ASP A 450 5.82 5.88 -26.45
C ASP A 450 5.12 6.89 -27.37
#